data_AF-A0A315ZIM1-F1
#
_entry.id   AF-A0A315ZIM1-F1
#
_cell.length_a   1.000
_cell.length_b   1.000
_cell.length_c   1.000
_cell.angle_alpha   90.00
_cell.angle_beta   90.00
_cell.angle_gamma   90.00
#
_symmetry.space_group_name_H-M   'P 1'
#
loop_
_entity.id
_entity.type
_entity.pdbx_description
1 polymer ?
#
loop_
_entity_poly.entity_id
_entity_poly.type
_entity_poly.pdbx_seq_one_letter_code
_entity_poly.pdbx_strand_id
1 'polypeptide(L)'
;MKRLKRCLWALSVSVLILGNSCSDTEDTIPRLNVSVGDSMLDIENFGYEVQLDASLAKEGQLGQWSILRGDNGIIEDANNPESMFSGEPGEIYTLQWTISEGAHSKSDIMDVSFKALDPSFEVAEANQMIADTLKTSFTLSLDANGTKYGGEGHWSYQVTDRSDDNLVAEDAYFVEEDSCITKFVGMPNTAYEIKWKVAYGSKEDSTTFNVVFDSLRADAGGDQLYNLAYGDGLLYGTLYPNHQEGASVKWSILENPENGRGRLHNDTDANSLFEGEGGAVYKLRFELSHGGQTDADTILYAFNRHHLWTDTDGQTYRTVKVNGLEWMAENYNMVVPFSDPSYPHSWYFGVDKYGIIENSDSTISMEPVMSPEDRKYYGRLYSYIAAEEMAPEGWRLPTGDELLELFNQYGGTTYAGTELKEGGGTGIDLVFGGMYVSYTNSTTFYNLNLAGYYWYQHDGDDPLSDYINVMTVSASSEAVFNSVFTWGVASSVRYVRDIQE
;
A
#
# COMPACT_ATOMS: atom_id res chain seq x y z
N MET A 1 -0.11 -72.40 -94.40
CA MET A 1 -0.21 -71.52 -93.22
C MET A 1 0.46 -72.21 -92.03
N LYS A 2 1.31 -71.45 -91.32
CA LYS A 2 1.93 -71.65 -89.99
C LYS A 2 2.55 -73.01 -89.61
N ARG A 3 3.85 -73.08 -89.96
CA ARG A 3 5.05 -73.61 -89.26
C ARG A 3 4.93 -73.87 -87.74
N LEU A 4 5.68 -74.78 -87.09
CA LEU A 4 6.53 -75.93 -87.47
C LEU A 4 7.16 -76.49 -86.15
N LYS A 5 7.16 -77.84 -85.99
CA LYS A 5 8.24 -78.72 -85.49
C LYS A 5 8.96 -78.45 -84.14
N ARG A 6 9.19 -79.53 -83.36
CA ARG A 6 10.44 -80.32 -83.44
C ARG A 6 10.38 -81.69 -82.74
N CYS A 7 11.04 -82.65 -83.41
CA CYS A 7 11.17 -84.07 -83.07
C CYS A 7 12.27 -84.36 -82.07
N LEU A 8 12.05 -85.48 -81.38
CA LEU A 8 12.89 -86.23 -80.45
C LEU A 8 14.04 -87.03 -81.10
N TRP A 9 15.14 -87.15 -80.34
CA TRP A 9 16.02 -88.32 -80.06
C TRP A 9 16.90 -88.88 -81.19
N ALA A 10 18.14 -89.35 -80.97
CA ALA A 10 18.99 -89.59 -79.80
C ALA A 10 20.46 -89.69 -80.29
N LEU A 11 21.47 -89.54 -79.42
CA LEU A 11 22.67 -90.40 -79.44
C LEU A 11 23.57 -90.20 -78.20
N SER A 12 23.92 -91.34 -77.59
CA SER A 12 25.17 -91.69 -76.89
C SER A 12 25.84 -90.71 -75.90
N VAL A 13 25.86 -91.15 -74.64
CA VAL A 13 26.60 -90.60 -73.49
C VAL A 13 28.10 -90.84 -73.63
N SER A 14 28.89 -89.78 -73.51
CA SER A 14 30.34 -89.80 -73.26
C SER A 14 30.68 -88.84 -72.13
N VAL A 15 31.48 -89.33 -71.20
CA VAL A 15 31.94 -88.74 -69.95
C VAL A 15 32.71 -87.43 -70.18
N LEU A 16 32.33 -86.37 -69.45
CA LEU A 16 33.20 -85.23 -69.15
C LEU A 16 33.18 -84.99 -67.64
N ILE A 17 34.33 -85.25 -67.01
CA ILE A 17 34.64 -84.85 -65.64
C ILE A 17 34.84 -83.34 -65.67
N LEU A 18 33.90 -82.58 -65.11
CA LEU A 18 34.12 -81.19 -64.70
C LEU A 18 34.07 -81.18 -63.18
N GLY A 19 35.22 -80.89 -62.59
CA GLY A 19 35.44 -80.96 -61.15
C GLY A 19 34.47 -80.06 -60.40
N ASN A 20 33.91 -80.61 -59.32
CA ASN A 20 33.56 -79.82 -58.16
C ASN A 20 34.81 -79.06 -57.71
N SER A 21 34.97 -77.83 -58.17
CA SER A 21 35.63 -76.79 -57.40
C SER A 21 34.64 -76.39 -56.31
N CYS A 22 34.56 -77.22 -55.27
CA CYS A 22 34.09 -76.77 -53.97
C CYS A 22 35.17 -75.79 -53.50
N SER A 23 35.01 -74.50 -53.83
CA SER A 23 35.72 -73.48 -53.09
C SER A 23 35.07 -73.46 -51.73
N ASP A 24 35.73 -74.10 -50.75
CA ASP A 24 35.53 -73.74 -49.36
C ASP A 24 35.93 -72.27 -49.22
N THR A 25 35.01 -71.36 -49.55
CA THR A 25 35.02 -70.04 -48.95
C THR A 25 34.63 -70.30 -47.51
N GLU A 26 35.62 -70.44 -46.64
CA GLU A 26 35.40 -70.24 -45.21
C GLU A 26 34.60 -68.95 -45.08
N ASP A 27 33.36 -69.07 -44.62
CA ASP A 27 32.49 -67.96 -44.31
C ASP A 27 33.12 -67.28 -43.09
N THR A 28 34.08 -66.37 -43.35
CA THR A 28 34.80 -65.67 -42.29
C THR A 28 33.79 -64.81 -41.55
N ILE A 29 33.41 -65.23 -40.34
CA ILE A 29 32.44 -64.50 -39.53
C ILE A 29 32.97 -63.06 -39.34
N PRO A 30 32.25 -62.03 -39.82
CA PRO A 30 32.71 -60.66 -39.75
C PRO A 30 32.84 -60.22 -38.29
N ARG A 31 33.91 -59.50 -37.97
CA ARG A 31 34.12 -58.93 -36.63
C ARG A 31 33.31 -57.65 -36.50
N LEU A 32 32.11 -57.78 -35.93
CA LEU A 32 31.23 -56.67 -35.59
C LEU A 32 31.63 -56.10 -34.21
N ASN A 33 32.10 -54.86 -34.19
CA ASN A 33 32.36 -54.13 -32.95
C ASN A 33 31.20 -53.16 -32.72
N VAL A 34 30.41 -53.42 -31.68
CA VAL A 34 29.23 -52.64 -31.35
C VAL A 34 29.39 -52.21 -29.90
N SER A 35 29.32 -50.91 -29.69
CA SER A 35 29.22 -50.28 -28.39
C SER A 35 28.32 -49.07 -28.49
N VAL A 36 27.49 -48.89 -27.49
CA VAL A 36 26.83 -47.62 -27.21
C VAL A 36 27.47 -47.00 -25.96
N GLY A 37 27.41 -45.68 -25.81
CA GLY A 37 27.84 -45.01 -24.58
C GLY A 37 27.03 -45.42 -23.34
N ASP A 38 27.36 -44.84 -22.20
CA ASP A 38 26.59 -45.02 -20.96
C ASP A 38 25.14 -44.53 -21.15
N SER A 39 24.22 -45.15 -20.40
CA SER A 39 22.82 -44.71 -20.39
C SER A 39 22.70 -43.28 -19.84
N MET A 40 21.83 -42.48 -20.44
CA MET A 40 21.69 -41.05 -20.15
C MET A 40 20.32 -40.81 -19.52
N LEU A 41 20.27 -40.69 -18.20
CA LEU A 41 19.03 -40.67 -17.44
C LEU A 41 18.75 -39.29 -16.85
N ASP A 42 17.46 -38.97 -16.69
CA ASP A 42 16.97 -37.73 -16.08
C ASP A 42 17.62 -36.47 -16.66
N ILE A 43 17.79 -36.45 -17.98
CA ILE A 43 18.37 -35.31 -18.69
C ILE A 43 17.42 -34.11 -18.56
N GLU A 44 18.00 -32.94 -18.32
CA GLU A 44 17.29 -31.67 -18.15
C GLU A 44 17.90 -30.61 -19.09
N ASN A 45 17.32 -30.44 -20.28
CA ASN A 45 17.80 -29.52 -21.31
C ASN A 45 16.70 -29.07 -22.28
N PHE A 46 16.96 -28.01 -23.06
CA PHE A 46 15.99 -27.45 -24.00
C PHE A 46 15.69 -28.43 -25.15
N GLY A 47 14.40 -28.65 -25.45
CA GLY A 47 13.96 -29.51 -26.55
C GLY A 47 13.93 -31.00 -26.22
N TYR A 48 14.30 -31.41 -25.00
CA TYR A 48 14.36 -32.82 -24.59
C TYR A 48 15.08 -33.69 -25.62
N GLU A 49 16.29 -33.27 -25.96
CA GLU A 49 17.13 -33.85 -27.00
C GLU A 49 18.51 -34.25 -26.46
N VAL A 50 19.13 -35.27 -27.03
CA VAL A 50 20.51 -35.67 -26.67
C VAL A 50 21.22 -36.25 -27.88
N GLN A 51 22.50 -35.91 -28.02
CA GLN A 51 23.34 -36.51 -29.03
C GLN A 51 23.72 -37.92 -28.60
N LEU A 52 23.43 -38.90 -29.46
CA LEU A 52 23.86 -40.28 -29.24
C LEU A 52 25.35 -40.43 -29.55
N ASP A 53 25.98 -41.46 -28.98
CA ASP A 53 27.37 -41.80 -29.26
C ASP A 53 27.50 -43.34 -29.34
N ALA A 54 27.53 -43.84 -30.57
CA ALA A 54 27.74 -45.25 -30.86
C ALA A 54 28.97 -45.51 -31.72
N SER A 55 29.44 -46.76 -31.69
CA SER A 55 30.55 -47.20 -32.51
C SER A 55 30.25 -47.05 -34.00
N LEU A 56 31.14 -46.35 -34.72
CA LEU A 56 31.09 -46.19 -36.17
C LEU A 56 31.18 -47.53 -36.92
N ALA A 57 30.28 -47.75 -37.88
CA ALA A 57 30.30 -48.90 -38.77
C ALA A 57 31.50 -48.81 -39.75
N LYS A 58 32.21 -49.94 -39.95
CA LYS A 58 33.33 -49.99 -40.89
C LYS A 58 32.85 -50.07 -42.34
N GLU A 59 33.75 -49.88 -43.30
CA GLU A 59 33.46 -50.05 -44.72
C GLU A 59 32.86 -51.44 -45.00
N GLY A 60 31.70 -51.48 -45.66
CA GLY A 60 30.93 -52.70 -45.92
C GLY A 60 29.91 -53.09 -44.84
N GLN A 61 29.89 -52.40 -43.70
CA GLN A 61 28.94 -52.62 -42.60
C GLN A 61 27.83 -51.55 -42.60
N LEU A 62 26.67 -51.89 -42.05
CA LEU A 62 25.55 -50.96 -41.86
C LEU A 62 25.25 -50.83 -40.37
N GLY A 63 25.32 -49.61 -39.86
CA GLY A 63 24.90 -49.26 -38.51
C GLY A 63 23.51 -48.64 -38.52
N GLN A 64 22.63 -49.08 -37.62
CA GLN A 64 21.26 -48.55 -37.52
C GLN A 64 20.78 -48.50 -36.07
N TRP A 65 20.22 -47.36 -35.69
CA TRP A 65 19.49 -47.15 -34.46
C TRP A 65 18.04 -47.63 -34.58
N SER A 66 17.50 -48.16 -33.50
CA SER A 66 16.10 -48.50 -33.36
C SER A 66 15.62 -48.23 -31.93
N ILE A 67 14.35 -47.86 -31.78
CA ILE A 67 13.71 -47.67 -30.48
C ILE A 67 13.03 -49.00 -30.11
N LEU A 68 13.51 -49.66 -29.05
CA LEU A 68 12.92 -50.90 -28.54
C LEU A 68 11.78 -50.62 -27.57
N ARG A 69 11.87 -49.52 -26.83
CA ARG A 69 10.89 -49.09 -25.83
C ARG A 69 10.82 -47.57 -25.81
N GLY A 70 9.63 -47.05 -25.53
CA GLY A 70 9.33 -45.62 -25.39
C GLY A 70 8.57 -45.11 -26.61
N ASP A 71 7.46 -44.42 -26.37
CA ASP A 71 6.61 -43.86 -27.42
C ASP A 71 7.05 -42.43 -27.76
N ASN A 72 6.76 -41.97 -28.98
CA ASN A 72 7.05 -40.61 -29.46
C ASN A 72 8.54 -40.20 -29.46
N GLY A 73 9.48 -41.14 -29.33
CA GLY A 73 10.90 -40.90 -29.52
C GLY A 73 11.25 -40.72 -31.00
N ILE A 74 12.13 -39.79 -31.32
CA ILE A 74 12.55 -39.48 -32.69
C ILE A 74 14.07 -39.56 -32.75
N ILE A 75 14.58 -40.37 -33.69
CA ILE A 75 16.00 -40.38 -34.06
C ILE A 75 16.10 -39.65 -35.40
N GLU A 76 16.83 -38.54 -35.45
CA GLU A 76 16.91 -37.69 -36.65
C GLU A 76 17.45 -38.44 -37.88
N ASP A 77 18.56 -39.17 -37.71
CA ASP A 77 19.10 -40.07 -38.71
C ASP A 77 19.47 -41.40 -38.06
N ALA A 78 18.61 -42.40 -38.26
CA ALA A 78 18.83 -43.73 -37.71
C ALA A 78 20.13 -44.40 -38.17
N ASN A 79 20.77 -43.96 -39.26
CA ASN A 79 22.03 -44.53 -39.74
C ASN A 79 23.27 -43.76 -39.26
N ASN A 80 23.08 -42.63 -38.57
CA ASN A 80 24.17 -41.85 -38.00
C ASN A 80 24.47 -42.32 -36.57
N PRO A 81 25.69 -42.83 -36.27
CA PRO A 81 26.06 -43.22 -34.92
C PRO A 81 26.01 -42.06 -33.90
N GLU A 82 26.15 -40.82 -34.38
CA GLU A 82 26.11 -39.59 -33.58
C GLU A 82 24.80 -38.80 -33.77
N SER A 83 23.70 -39.48 -34.13
CA SER A 83 22.39 -38.85 -34.36
C SER A 83 21.89 -38.10 -33.13
N MET A 84 21.13 -37.02 -33.34
CA MET A 84 20.30 -36.46 -32.28
C MET A 84 19.10 -37.39 -32.03
N PHE A 85 18.77 -37.56 -30.76
CA PHE A 85 17.56 -38.23 -30.29
C PHE A 85 16.72 -37.24 -29.49
N SER A 86 15.43 -37.14 -29.79
CA SER A 86 14.48 -36.39 -28.97
C SER A 86 13.38 -37.31 -28.42
N GLY A 87 12.91 -36.98 -27.23
CA GLY A 87 11.87 -37.74 -26.55
C GLY A 87 10.98 -36.84 -25.69
N GLU A 88 10.10 -37.48 -24.91
CA GLU A 88 9.17 -36.79 -24.02
C GLU A 88 9.63 -36.90 -22.55
N PRO A 89 9.34 -35.87 -21.73
CA PRO A 89 9.67 -35.87 -20.31
C PRO A 89 8.98 -37.01 -19.55
N GLY A 90 9.69 -37.63 -18.61
CA GLY A 90 9.18 -38.71 -17.76
C GLY A 90 9.10 -40.09 -18.43
N GLU A 91 9.43 -40.19 -19.72
CA GLU A 91 9.55 -41.47 -20.42
C GLU A 91 10.99 -42.01 -20.38
N ILE A 92 11.09 -43.34 -20.37
CA ILE A 92 12.36 -44.05 -20.50
C ILE A 92 12.37 -44.79 -21.83
N TYR A 93 13.29 -44.40 -22.70
CA TYR A 93 13.52 -44.97 -24.01
C TYR A 93 14.65 -45.99 -23.94
N THR A 94 14.45 -47.18 -24.51
CA THR A 94 15.54 -48.14 -24.72
C THR A 94 15.91 -48.11 -26.18
N LEU A 95 17.08 -47.56 -26.49
CA LEU A 95 17.62 -47.45 -27.84
C LEU A 95 18.58 -48.60 -28.10
N GLN A 96 18.54 -49.13 -29.32
CA GLN A 96 19.43 -50.20 -29.76
C GLN A 96 20.21 -49.76 -30.99
N TRP A 97 21.55 -49.81 -30.90
CA TRP A 97 22.44 -49.71 -32.05
C TRP A 97 22.76 -51.11 -32.56
N THR A 98 22.50 -51.35 -33.85
CA THR A 98 22.81 -52.62 -34.50
C THR A 98 23.78 -52.39 -35.64
N ILE A 99 24.91 -53.11 -35.66
CA ILE A 99 25.79 -53.18 -36.83
C ILE A 99 25.59 -54.54 -37.50
N SER A 100 25.40 -54.52 -38.82
CA SER A 100 25.20 -55.72 -39.64
C SER A 100 26.18 -55.81 -40.80
N GLU A 101 26.55 -57.04 -41.15
CA GLU A 101 27.37 -57.38 -42.32
C GLU A 101 26.91 -58.74 -42.85
N GLY A 102 26.25 -58.77 -44.01
CA GLY A 102 25.63 -59.98 -44.56
C GLY A 102 24.51 -60.53 -43.67
N ALA A 103 24.63 -61.79 -43.25
CA ALA A 103 23.65 -62.45 -42.37
C ALA A 103 23.95 -62.27 -40.87
N HIS A 104 25.05 -61.59 -40.52
CA HIS A 104 25.49 -61.40 -39.15
C HIS A 104 25.12 -60.01 -38.66
N SER A 105 24.61 -59.93 -37.42
CA SER A 105 24.38 -58.68 -36.71
C SER A 105 24.84 -58.81 -35.27
N LYS A 106 25.24 -57.67 -34.69
CA LYS A 106 25.48 -57.51 -33.27
C LYS A 106 24.81 -56.22 -32.83
N SER A 107 24.31 -56.20 -31.62
CA SER A 107 23.61 -55.04 -31.08
C SER A 107 24.09 -54.72 -29.68
N ASP A 108 23.92 -53.47 -29.29
CA ASP A 108 24.10 -52.98 -27.93
C ASP A 108 22.99 -51.98 -27.61
N ILE A 109 22.67 -51.80 -26.32
CA ILE A 109 21.50 -51.02 -25.88
C ILE A 109 21.86 -49.98 -24.84
N MET A 110 21.19 -48.83 -24.90
CA MET A 110 21.26 -47.78 -23.89
C MET A 110 19.87 -47.31 -23.52
N ASP A 111 19.70 -46.87 -22.28
CA ASP A 111 18.51 -46.17 -21.86
C ASP A 111 18.73 -44.65 -21.93
N VAL A 112 17.72 -43.94 -22.43
CA VAL A 112 17.66 -42.48 -22.46
C VAL A 112 16.38 -42.03 -21.77
N SER A 113 16.45 -41.08 -20.85
CA SER A 113 15.26 -40.48 -20.23
C SER A 113 15.47 -39.02 -19.92
N PHE A 114 14.35 -38.30 -19.89
CA PHE A 114 14.28 -36.90 -19.54
C PHE A 114 13.50 -36.74 -18.24
N LYS A 115 13.86 -35.75 -17.41
CA LYS A 115 13.10 -35.49 -16.18
C LYS A 115 11.62 -35.28 -16.50
N ALA A 116 10.76 -35.85 -15.66
CA ALA A 116 9.33 -35.62 -15.75
C ALA A 116 9.01 -34.12 -15.58
N LEU A 117 7.86 -33.72 -16.12
CA LEU A 117 7.29 -32.41 -15.82
C LEU A 117 7.09 -32.29 -14.30
N ASP A 118 7.42 -31.14 -13.74
CA ASP A 118 7.34 -30.87 -12.29
C ASP A 118 6.77 -29.46 -12.09
N PRO A 119 5.47 -29.26 -12.31
CA PRO A 119 4.85 -27.95 -12.22
C PRO A 119 4.85 -27.47 -10.77
N SER A 120 5.32 -26.23 -10.57
CA SER A 120 5.40 -25.59 -9.26
C SER A 120 5.15 -24.11 -9.41
N PHE A 121 4.76 -23.44 -8.34
CA PHE A 121 4.55 -22.00 -8.32
C PHE A 121 4.81 -21.45 -6.91
N GLU A 122 5.12 -20.17 -6.88
CA GLU A 122 5.11 -19.35 -5.68
C GLU A 122 3.94 -18.37 -5.76
N VAL A 123 3.30 -18.13 -4.63
CA VAL A 123 2.27 -17.08 -4.50
C VAL A 123 2.87 -16.04 -3.59
N ALA A 124 3.04 -14.81 -4.09
CA ALA A 124 3.77 -13.74 -3.40
C ALA A 124 3.19 -13.42 -2.01
N GLU A 125 1.92 -13.77 -1.77
CA GLU A 125 1.19 -13.49 -0.53
C GLU A 125 1.04 -14.72 0.40
N ALA A 126 1.59 -15.89 0.03
CA ALA A 126 1.30 -17.15 0.71
C ALA A 126 2.54 -17.96 1.09
N ASN A 127 3.19 -17.56 2.18
CA ASN A 127 3.88 -18.55 3.01
C ASN A 127 2.90 -19.08 4.06
N GLN A 128 2.29 -20.24 3.76
CA GLN A 128 1.32 -21.04 4.54
C GLN A 128 -0.17 -20.79 4.20
N MET A 129 -0.93 -21.89 4.07
CA MET A 129 -2.37 -22.01 3.75
C MET A 129 -3.16 -20.69 3.64
N ILE A 130 -3.61 -20.34 2.43
CA ILE A 130 -4.49 -19.18 2.17
C ILE A 130 -5.94 -19.53 2.54
N ALA A 131 -6.19 -19.80 3.82
CA ALA A 131 -7.54 -19.80 4.34
C ALA A 131 -7.83 -18.40 4.88
N ASP A 132 -8.75 -17.69 4.24
CA ASP A 132 -9.34 -16.44 4.74
C ASP A 132 -8.34 -15.26 4.94
N THR A 133 -7.55 -14.92 3.92
CA THR A 133 -6.41 -13.99 4.08
C THR A 133 -6.38 -12.77 3.17
N LEU A 134 -7.14 -12.69 2.08
CA LEU A 134 -7.11 -11.51 1.19
C LEU A 134 -8.10 -10.42 1.63
N LYS A 135 -8.01 -10.01 2.91
CA LYS A 135 -8.90 -8.99 3.49
C LYS A 135 -8.86 -7.65 2.73
N THR A 136 -7.77 -7.39 2.02
CA THR A 136 -7.50 -6.13 1.34
C THR A 136 -7.32 -6.29 -0.19
N SER A 137 -7.63 -7.44 -0.79
CA SER A 137 -7.41 -7.64 -2.23
C SER A 137 -8.33 -8.70 -2.85
N PHE A 138 -8.80 -8.43 -4.05
CA PHE A 138 -9.42 -9.40 -4.97
C PHE A 138 -8.44 -9.91 -6.03
N THR A 139 -7.18 -9.54 -5.93
CA THR A 139 -6.12 -9.87 -6.90
C THR A 139 -5.03 -10.71 -6.24
N LEU A 140 -4.60 -11.76 -6.91
CA LEU A 140 -3.45 -12.59 -6.55
C LEU A 140 -2.37 -12.49 -7.61
N SER A 141 -1.15 -12.16 -7.20
CA SER A 141 0.02 -12.28 -8.07
C SER A 141 0.58 -13.70 -8.03
N LEU A 142 0.69 -14.33 -9.20
CA LEU A 142 1.11 -15.72 -9.37
C LEU A 142 2.41 -15.77 -10.15
N ASP A 143 3.37 -16.54 -9.65
CA ASP A 143 4.66 -16.79 -10.29
C ASP A 143 4.90 -18.30 -10.34
N ALA A 144 4.57 -18.91 -11.47
CA ALA A 144 4.84 -20.32 -11.73
C ALA A 144 6.27 -20.53 -12.23
N ASN A 145 6.76 -21.75 -12.04
CA ASN A 145 7.90 -22.18 -12.80
C ASN A 145 7.59 -22.02 -14.30
N GLY A 146 8.48 -21.30 -14.99
CA GLY A 146 8.35 -21.12 -16.42
C GLY A 146 8.27 -22.47 -17.13
N THR A 147 7.71 -22.47 -18.33
CA THR A 147 7.67 -23.66 -19.18
C THR A 147 9.08 -23.98 -19.67
N LYS A 148 9.88 -24.58 -18.79
CA LYS A 148 11.25 -24.94 -19.14
C LYS A 148 11.22 -25.85 -20.37
N TYR A 149 12.24 -25.69 -21.20
CA TYR A 149 12.58 -26.66 -22.24
C TYR A 149 11.57 -26.81 -23.40
N GLY A 150 10.72 -25.81 -23.63
CA GLY A 150 9.82 -25.75 -24.79
C GLY A 150 8.41 -26.28 -24.54
N GLY A 151 8.03 -26.47 -23.27
CA GLY A 151 6.65 -26.75 -22.90
C GLY A 151 5.73 -25.52 -23.01
N GLU A 152 4.43 -25.77 -22.90
CA GLU A 152 3.39 -24.74 -22.75
C GLU A 152 2.80 -24.81 -21.34
N GLY A 153 2.31 -23.70 -20.84
CA GLY A 153 1.88 -23.51 -19.47
C GLY A 153 0.57 -22.75 -19.48
N HIS A 154 -0.38 -23.17 -18.65
CA HIS A 154 -1.72 -22.61 -18.67
C HIS A 154 -2.32 -22.59 -17.25
N TRP A 155 -2.79 -21.42 -16.85
CA TRP A 155 -3.55 -21.21 -15.64
C TRP A 155 -5.03 -21.47 -15.88
N SER A 156 -5.66 -22.17 -14.94
CA SER A 156 -7.11 -22.38 -14.94
C SER A 156 -7.63 -22.33 -13.51
N TYR A 157 -8.94 -22.15 -13.35
CA TYR A 157 -9.58 -22.17 -12.03
C TYR A 157 -10.88 -22.96 -12.04
N GLN A 158 -11.26 -23.44 -10.86
CA GLN A 158 -12.59 -23.97 -10.57
C GLN A 158 -13.14 -23.29 -9.33
N VAL A 159 -14.41 -22.87 -9.38
CA VAL A 159 -15.11 -22.39 -8.18
C VAL A 159 -15.46 -23.58 -7.29
N THR A 160 -15.01 -23.57 -6.04
CA THR A 160 -15.21 -24.67 -5.08
C THR A 160 -16.30 -24.39 -4.06
N ASP A 161 -16.54 -23.12 -3.74
CA ASP A 161 -17.64 -22.68 -2.87
C ASP A 161 -18.09 -21.26 -3.28
N ARG A 162 -19.41 -21.05 -3.30
CA ARG A 162 -20.05 -19.73 -3.41
C ARG A 162 -20.96 -19.57 -2.22
N SER A 163 -20.58 -18.71 -1.30
CA SER A 163 -21.40 -18.45 -0.12
C SER A 163 -22.62 -17.54 -0.43
N ASP A 164 -22.67 -16.89 -1.60
CA ASP A 164 -23.80 -16.10 -2.07
C ASP A 164 -24.27 -16.51 -3.48
N ASP A 165 -25.47 -17.09 -3.57
CA ASP A 165 -26.12 -17.56 -4.81
C ASP A 165 -26.60 -16.42 -5.73
N ASN A 166 -26.58 -15.15 -5.28
CA ASN A 166 -27.11 -14.01 -6.05
C ASN A 166 -26.05 -13.25 -6.89
N LEU A 167 -24.80 -13.73 -6.96
CA LEU A 167 -23.74 -13.13 -7.77
C LEU A 167 -24.11 -13.11 -9.28
N VAL A 168 -24.33 -11.91 -9.83
CA VAL A 168 -24.50 -11.69 -11.27
C VAL A 168 -23.10 -11.60 -11.89
N ALA A 169 -22.76 -12.58 -12.73
CA ALA A 169 -21.42 -12.90 -13.17
C ALA A 169 -20.73 -11.81 -14.02
N GLU A 170 -19.74 -11.14 -13.44
CA GLU A 170 -18.42 -11.18 -14.09
C GLU A 170 -17.71 -12.43 -13.58
N ASP A 171 -17.09 -13.18 -14.47
CA ASP A 171 -16.33 -14.36 -14.11
C ASP A 171 -14.95 -13.93 -13.61
N ALA A 172 -14.39 -14.68 -12.65
CA ALA A 172 -13.00 -14.50 -12.28
C ALA A 172 -12.12 -14.70 -13.52
N TYR A 173 -10.97 -14.05 -13.57
CA TYR A 173 -10.13 -14.09 -14.77
C TYR A 173 -8.65 -13.97 -14.43
N PHE A 174 -7.82 -14.48 -15.34
CA PHE A 174 -6.39 -14.21 -15.36
C PHE A 174 -6.12 -13.06 -16.32
N VAL A 175 -5.19 -12.17 -15.97
CA VAL A 175 -4.75 -11.08 -16.86
C VAL A 175 -4.08 -11.66 -18.12
N GLU A 176 -3.21 -12.67 -17.93
CA GLU A 176 -2.60 -13.46 -19.00
C GLU A 176 -2.51 -14.93 -18.54
N GLU A 177 -3.41 -15.81 -19.00
CA GLU A 177 -3.53 -17.19 -18.51
C GLU A 177 -2.40 -18.13 -18.95
N ASP A 178 -1.71 -17.82 -20.05
CA ASP A 178 -0.58 -18.63 -20.54
C ASP A 178 0.80 -18.11 -20.06
N SER A 179 0.81 -17.02 -19.28
CA SER A 179 2.04 -16.46 -18.72
C SER A 179 2.38 -17.13 -17.39
N CYS A 180 3.66 -17.46 -17.20
CA CYS A 180 4.15 -17.97 -15.91
C CYS A 180 4.06 -16.91 -14.80
N ILE A 181 4.08 -15.62 -15.15
CA ILE A 181 3.85 -14.52 -14.22
C ILE A 181 2.54 -13.84 -14.61
N THR A 182 1.53 -13.93 -13.74
CA THR A 182 0.19 -13.40 -14.03
C THR A 182 -0.49 -12.86 -12.77
N LYS A 183 -1.65 -12.25 -12.97
CA LYS A 183 -2.57 -11.87 -11.90
C LYS A 183 -3.89 -12.60 -12.08
N PHE A 184 -4.41 -13.17 -11.00
CA PHE A 184 -5.76 -13.72 -10.93
C PHE A 184 -6.67 -12.76 -10.16
N VAL A 185 -7.80 -12.38 -10.76
CA VAL A 185 -8.82 -11.52 -10.13
C VAL A 185 -10.04 -12.37 -9.80
N GLY A 186 -10.28 -12.62 -8.51
CA GLY A 186 -11.38 -13.43 -7.99
C GLY A 186 -12.60 -12.59 -7.60
N MET A 187 -13.71 -13.25 -7.26
CA MET A 187 -14.97 -12.61 -6.85
C MET A 187 -15.14 -12.60 -5.32
N PRO A 188 -15.87 -11.63 -4.76
CA PRO A 188 -16.13 -11.58 -3.32
C PRO A 188 -16.80 -12.85 -2.80
N ASN A 189 -16.46 -13.24 -1.58
CA ASN A 189 -17.10 -14.36 -0.88
C ASN A 189 -17.06 -15.71 -1.64
N THR A 190 -16.05 -15.88 -2.50
CA THR A 190 -15.93 -17.02 -3.42
C THR A 190 -14.61 -17.76 -3.19
N ALA A 191 -14.70 -19.09 -3.10
CA ALA A 191 -13.55 -19.99 -3.02
C ALA A 191 -13.20 -20.56 -4.40
N TYR A 192 -11.91 -20.63 -4.69
CA TYR A 192 -11.35 -21.13 -5.94
C TYR A 192 -10.29 -22.20 -5.68
N GLU A 193 -10.30 -23.24 -6.50
CA GLU A 193 -9.12 -24.07 -6.75
C GLU A 193 -8.44 -23.51 -8.01
N ILE A 194 -7.22 -23.00 -7.86
CA ILE A 194 -6.39 -22.50 -8.94
C ILE A 194 -5.41 -23.59 -9.36
N LYS A 195 -5.23 -23.75 -10.67
CA LYS A 195 -4.41 -24.81 -11.27
C LYS A 195 -3.40 -24.22 -12.24
N TRP A 196 -2.14 -24.62 -12.07
CA TRP A 196 -1.08 -24.46 -13.06
C TRP A 196 -0.86 -25.78 -13.77
N LYS A 197 -1.08 -25.82 -15.08
CA LYS A 197 -0.83 -26.99 -15.94
C LYS A 197 0.38 -26.70 -16.82
N VAL A 198 1.28 -27.67 -16.92
CA VAL A 198 2.37 -27.68 -17.91
C VAL A 198 2.18 -28.85 -18.86
N ALA A 199 2.50 -28.64 -20.14
CA ALA A 199 2.40 -29.66 -21.16
C ALA A 199 3.61 -29.63 -22.11
N TYR A 200 4.02 -30.80 -22.58
CA TYR A 200 5.01 -30.97 -23.65
C TYR A 200 4.67 -32.22 -24.46
N GLY A 201 4.45 -32.06 -25.77
CA GLY A 201 4.02 -33.17 -26.63
C GLY A 201 2.73 -33.81 -26.12
N SER A 202 2.77 -35.12 -25.84
CA SER A 202 1.65 -35.88 -25.27
C SER A 202 1.60 -35.87 -23.73
N LYS A 203 2.61 -35.28 -23.07
CA LYS A 203 2.74 -35.27 -21.61
C LYS A 203 2.16 -34.01 -21.02
N GLU A 204 1.43 -34.18 -19.93
CA GLU A 204 0.89 -33.09 -19.12
C GLU A 204 1.03 -33.43 -17.65
N ASP A 205 1.26 -32.40 -16.84
CA ASP A 205 1.17 -32.49 -15.38
C ASP A 205 0.62 -31.16 -14.83
N SER A 206 0.12 -31.17 -13.60
CA SER A 206 -0.43 -29.96 -12.97
C SER A 206 -0.29 -29.95 -11.46
N THR A 207 -0.29 -28.74 -10.91
CA THR A 207 -0.38 -28.51 -9.46
C THR A 207 -1.50 -27.52 -9.16
N THR A 208 -2.06 -27.60 -7.94
CA THR A 208 -3.19 -26.77 -7.51
C THR A 208 -2.99 -26.16 -6.13
N PHE A 209 -3.72 -25.07 -5.87
CA PHE A 209 -3.93 -24.55 -4.53
C PHE A 209 -5.34 -23.98 -4.39
N ASN A 210 -5.78 -23.81 -3.15
CA ASN A 210 -7.07 -23.20 -2.84
C ASN A 210 -6.88 -21.78 -2.31
N VAL A 211 -7.80 -20.90 -2.68
CA VAL A 211 -7.88 -19.53 -2.18
C VAL A 211 -9.33 -19.11 -1.99
N VAL A 212 -9.59 -18.27 -0.98
CA VAL A 212 -10.90 -17.68 -0.73
C VAL A 212 -10.75 -16.17 -0.65
N PHE A 213 -11.60 -15.46 -1.37
CA PHE A 213 -11.68 -13.99 -1.30
C PHE A 213 -12.77 -13.58 -0.30
N ASP A 214 -12.46 -12.58 0.51
CA ASP A 214 -13.36 -12.06 1.54
C ASP A 214 -14.54 -11.29 0.90
N SER A 215 -15.44 -10.80 1.74
CA SER A 215 -16.49 -9.87 1.39
C SER A 215 -15.95 -8.52 0.89
N LEU A 216 -16.72 -7.89 0.01
CA LEU A 216 -16.49 -6.51 -0.40
C LEU A 216 -16.71 -5.60 0.81
N ARG A 217 -15.68 -4.84 1.19
CA ARG A 217 -15.77 -3.90 2.31
C ARG A 217 -15.10 -2.58 1.96
N ALA A 218 -15.91 -1.54 1.83
CA ALA A 218 -15.44 -0.18 1.74
C ALA A 218 -14.92 0.28 3.10
N ASP A 219 -13.74 0.89 3.11
CA ASP A 219 -13.14 1.54 4.27
C ASP A 219 -12.56 2.87 3.79
N ALA A 220 -13.32 3.94 4.04
CA ALA A 220 -12.94 5.28 3.63
C ALA A 220 -11.79 5.84 4.50
N GLY A 221 -11.38 5.10 5.54
CA GLY A 221 -10.45 5.54 6.57
C GLY A 221 -11.16 6.28 7.71
N GLY A 222 -10.38 6.76 8.67
CA GLY A 222 -10.90 7.66 9.70
C GLY A 222 -11.23 9.05 9.14
N ASP A 223 -12.05 9.80 9.87
CA ASP A 223 -12.36 11.19 9.53
C ASP A 223 -11.09 12.05 9.33
N GLN A 224 -11.01 12.72 8.20
CA GLN A 224 -9.87 13.52 7.78
C GLN A 224 -10.16 14.99 8.00
N LEU A 225 -10.17 15.43 9.26
CA LEU A 225 -10.58 16.79 9.62
C LEU A 225 -9.44 17.82 9.60
N TYR A 226 -8.19 17.37 9.42
CA TYR A 226 -6.98 18.16 9.72
C TYR A 226 -5.99 18.21 8.55
N ASN A 227 -6.48 18.21 7.32
CA ASN A 227 -5.62 18.15 6.14
C ASN A 227 -4.84 19.45 5.94
N LEU A 228 -3.50 19.33 5.83
CA LEU A 228 -2.61 20.42 5.47
C LEU A 228 -2.90 20.85 4.03
N ALA A 229 -3.21 22.14 3.86
CA ALA A 229 -3.54 22.69 2.56
C ALA A 229 -2.41 23.60 2.04
N TYR A 230 -2.23 23.61 0.72
CA TYR A 230 -1.28 24.49 0.03
C TYR A 230 -2.06 25.54 -0.79
N GLY A 231 -1.77 26.83 -0.56
CA GLY A 231 -2.22 27.95 -1.41
C GLY A 231 -3.10 29.01 -0.72
N ASP A 232 -3.18 30.19 -1.33
CA ASP A 232 -4.11 31.26 -0.96
C ASP A 232 -5.46 31.04 -1.67
N GLY A 233 -6.52 30.67 -0.94
CA GLY A 233 -7.87 30.48 -1.48
C GLY A 233 -8.43 29.07 -1.29
N LEU A 234 -8.70 28.36 -2.39
CA LEU A 234 -9.20 26.97 -2.37
C LEU A 234 -8.09 26.03 -1.88
N LEU A 235 -8.45 25.14 -0.96
CA LEU A 235 -7.56 24.22 -0.28
C LEU A 235 -7.66 22.83 -0.92
N TYR A 236 -6.53 22.15 -1.05
CA TYR A 236 -6.41 20.85 -1.72
C TYR A 236 -5.82 19.81 -0.78
N GLY A 237 -6.33 18.58 -0.83
CA GLY A 237 -5.73 17.43 -0.15
C GLY A 237 -6.12 16.12 -0.81
N THR A 238 -5.32 15.08 -0.58
CA THR A 238 -5.48 13.76 -1.20
C THR A 238 -6.26 12.83 -0.27
N LEU A 239 -7.22 12.09 -0.83
CA LEU A 239 -7.95 11.05 -0.10
C LEU A 239 -7.10 9.77 0.01
N TYR A 240 -7.23 9.06 1.12
CA TYR A 240 -6.46 7.83 1.40
C TYR A 240 -7.35 6.74 1.98
N PRO A 241 -8.30 6.20 1.19
CA PRO A 241 -9.12 5.09 1.65
C PRO A 241 -8.28 3.81 1.71
N ASN A 242 -8.68 2.90 2.57
CA ASN A 242 -8.22 1.53 2.52
C ASN A 242 -9.11 0.76 1.54
N HIS A 243 -8.60 0.50 0.33
CA HIS A 243 -9.39 -0.12 -0.74
C HIS A 243 -8.87 -1.50 -1.11
N GLN A 244 -9.77 -2.36 -1.58
CA GLN A 244 -9.43 -3.70 -1.99
C GLN A 244 -8.99 -3.72 -3.47
N GLU A 245 -7.73 -4.09 -3.76
CA GLU A 245 -7.22 -4.15 -5.15
C GLU A 245 -8.08 -5.09 -6.01
N GLY A 246 -8.49 -4.64 -7.20
CA GLY A 246 -9.38 -5.41 -8.08
C GLY A 246 -10.86 -5.00 -7.98
N ALA A 247 -11.26 -4.25 -6.94
CA ALA A 247 -12.54 -3.57 -6.93
C ALA A 247 -12.46 -2.22 -7.64
N SER A 248 -13.55 -1.82 -8.30
CA SER A 248 -13.71 -0.45 -8.80
C SER A 248 -14.16 0.48 -7.67
N VAL A 249 -13.76 1.74 -7.74
CA VAL A 249 -14.02 2.73 -6.67
C VAL A 249 -14.80 3.92 -7.20
N LYS A 250 -15.59 4.54 -6.33
CA LYS A 250 -16.29 5.79 -6.61
C LYS A 250 -16.43 6.65 -5.36
N TRP A 251 -15.94 7.88 -5.45
CA TRP A 251 -16.17 8.93 -4.47
C TRP A 251 -17.43 9.74 -4.82
N SER A 252 -18.13 10.23 -3.81
CA SER A 252 -19.26 11.15 -3.96
C SER A 252 -19.35 12.09 -2.78
N ILE A 253 -19.76 13.34 -3.02
CA ILE A 253 -20.01 14.31 -1.96
C ILE A 253 -21.48 14.18 -1.56
N LEU A 254 -21.74 13.78 -0.31
CA LEU A 254 -23.10 13.66 0.23
C LEU A 254 -23.61 14.98 0.79
N GLU A 255 -22.76 15.72 1.51
CA GLU A 255 -23.12 16.99 2.13
C GLU A 255 -22.04 18.04 1.83
N ASN A 256 -22.47 19.15 1.20
CA ASN A 256 -21.71 20.39 1.09
C ASN A 256 -22.28 21.38 2.13
N PRO A 257 -21.44 22.12 2.87
CA PRO A 257 -21.93 23.22 3.69
C PRO A 257 -22.60 24.29 2.81
N GLU A 258 -23.58 25.03 3.36
CA GLU A 258 -24.45 25.97 2.60
C GLU A 258 -23.69 26.97 1.71
N ASN A 259 -22.42 27.26 2.02
CA ASN A 259 -21.54 28.13 1.24
C ASN A 259 -20.27 27.46 0.68
N GLY A 260 -20.01 26.18 0.99
CA GLY A 260 -18.76 25.51 0.65
C GLY A 260 -18.72 24.96 -0.78
N ARG A 261 -17.58 25.12 -1.46
CA ARG A 261 -17.32 24.57 -2.81
C ARG A 261 -16.48 23.29 -2.77
N GLY A 262 -17.04 22.19 -2.28
CA GLY A 262 -16.37 20.88 -2.32
C GLY A 262 -16.33 20.31 -3.74
N ARG A 263 -15.16 19.82 -4.17
CA ARG A 263 -14.99 19.18 -5.49
C ARG A 263 -14.02 18.01 -5.44
N LEU A 264 -14.43 16.90 -6.07
CA LEU A 264 -13.56 15.77 -6.39
C LEU A 264 -12.95 15.97 -7.79
N HIS A 265 -11.64 15.80 -7.94
CA HIS A 265 -10.97 15.95 -9.24
C HIS A 265 -11.06 14.69 -10.09
N ASN A 266 -11.03 13.52 -9.47
CA ASN A 266 -11.22 12.23 -10.14
C ASN A 266 -12.00 11.30 -9.21
N ASP A 267 -13.31 11.24 -9.34
CA ASP A 267 -14.16 10.47 -8.45
C ASP A 267 -13.98 8.95 -8.58
N THR A 268 -13.31 8.47 -9.63
CA THR A 268 -13.00 7.04 -9.84
C THR A 268 -11.59 6.62 -9.42
N ASP A 269 -10.81 7.53 -8.84
CA ASP A 269 -9.49 7.23 -8.29
C ASP A 269 -9.59 7.13 -6.76
N ALA A 270 -9.07 6.04 -6.19
CA ALA A 270 -9.08 5.82 -4.75
C ALA A 270 -8.38 6.98 -4.04
N ASN A 271 -7.27 7.47 -4.60
CA ASN A 271 -6.49 8.58 -4.08
C ASN A 271 -6.83 9.92 -4.75
N SER A 272 -8.11 10.14 -5.03
CA SER A 272 -8.59 11.40 -5.61
C SER A 272 -8.10 12.63 -4.85
N LEU A 273 -7.80 13.69 -5.59
CA LEU A 273 -7.61 15.02 -5.02
C LEU A 273 -8.98 15.63 -4.70
N PHE A 274 -9.14 16.10 -3.47
CA PHE A 274 -10.29 16.84 -3.00
C PHE A 274 -9.94 18.33 -2.86
N GLU A 275 -10.81 19.19 -3.39
CA GLU A 275 -10.77 20.65 -3.30
C GLU A 275 -11.90 21.12 -2.38
N GLY A 276 -11.61 22.08 -1.50
CA GLY A 276 -12.62 22.68 -0.62
C GLY A 276 -12.14 23.96 0.05
N GLU A 277 -12.92 24.42 1.03
CA GLU A 277 -12.72 25.68 1.73
C GLU A 277 -12.30 25.44 3.18
N GLY A 278 -11.43 26.31 3.71
CA GLY A 278 -11.08 26.29 5.12
C GLY A 278 -12.30 26.60 6.00
N GLY A 279 -12.40 25.94 7.16
CA GLY A 279 -13.56 26.10 8.04
C GLY A 279 -14.75 25.19 7.70
N ALA A 280 -14.81 24.63 6.49
CA ALA A 280 -15.90 23.77 6.04
C ALA A 280 -15.66 22.29 6.38
N VAL A 281 -16.74 21.58 6.72
CA VAL A 281 -16.76 20.12 6.88
C VAL A 281 -17.63 19.53 5.78
N TYR A 282 -17.07 18.55 5.06
CA TYR A 282 -17.70 17.84 3.96
C TYR A 282 -17.98 16.41 4.38
N LYS A 283 -19.11 15.85 3.96
CA LYS A 283 -19.37 14.41 4.11
C LYS A 283 -19.15 13.73 2.78
N LEU A 284 -18.14 12.89 2.71
CA LEU A 284 -17.78 12.14 1.51
C LEU A 284 -18.22 10.68 1.66
N ARG A 285 -18.61 10.06 0.56
CA ARG A 285 -18.93 8.64 0.46
C ARG A 285 -17.93 7.97 -0.46
N PHE A 286 -17.28 6.93 0.04
CA PHE A 286 -16.43 6.02 -0.71
C PHE A 286 -17.23 4.75 -1.01
N GLU A 287 -17.46 4.44 -2.28
CA GLU A 287 -18.14 3.23 -2.73
C GLU A 287 -17.14 2.32 -3.44
N LEU A 288 -17.16 1.04 -3.08
CA LEU A 288 -16.51 -0.03 -3.82
C LEU A 288 -17.55 -0.80 -4.62
N SER A 289 -17.15 -1.31 -5.78
CA SER A 289 -17.98 -2.18 -6.61
C SER A 289 -17.13 -3.29 -7.25
N HIS A 290 -17.54 -4.54 -7.03
CA HIS A 290 -16.88 -5.73 -7.61
C HIS A 290 -17.85 -6.91 -7.70
N GLY A 291 -17.82 -7.67 -8.79
CA GLY A 291 -18.68 -8.85 -8.97
C GLY A 291 -20.19 -8.57 -8.83
N GLY A 292 -20.64 -7.38 -9.23
CA GLY A 292 -22.04 -6.94 -9.08
C GLY A 292 -22.47 -6.57 -7.64
N GLN A 293 -21.58 -6.71 -6.66
CA GLN A 293 -21.78 -6.23 -5.30
C GLN A 293 -21.25 -4.80 -5.15
N THR A 294 -21.86 -4.05 -4.23
CA THR A 294 -21.36 -2.74 -3.83
C THR A 294 -21.33 -2.65 -2.30
N ASP A 295 -20.32 -1.97 -1.77
CA ASP A 295 -20.28 -1.56 -0.37
C ASP A 295 -19.83 -0.10 -0.30
N ALA A 296 -20.19 0.60 0.77
CA ALA A 296 -19.81 1.99 0.92
C ALA A 296 -19.58 2.40 2.36
N ASP A 297 -18.62 3.29 2.52
CA ASP A 297 -18.27 3.92 3.78
C ASP A 297 -18.27 5.45 3.62
N THR A 298 -18.29 6.16 4.74
CA THR A 298 -18.32 7.62 4.75
C THR A 298 -17.28 8.19 5.68
N ILE A 299 -16.66 9.29 5.26
CA ILE A 299 -15.79 10.10 6.10
C ILE A 299 -16.30 11.54 6.16
N LEU A 300 -16.01 12.19 7.27
CA LEU A 300 -15.96 13.63 7.35
C LEU A 300 -14.58 14.11 6.88
N TYR A 301 -14.58 15.08 5.97
CA TYR A 301 -13.37 15.68 5.44
C TYR A 301 -13.42 17.18 5.70
N ALA A 302 -12.36 17.75 6.26
CA ALA A 302 -12.26 19.19 6.47
C ALA A 302 -10.84 19.69 6.24
N PHE A 303 -10.76 20.96 5.88
CA PHE A 303 -9.51 21.72 5.86
C PHE A 303 -9.47 22.59 7.10
N ASN A 304 -9.18 22.02 8.27
CA ASN A 304 -9.27 22.75 9.53
C ASN A 304 -7.97 22.72 10.36
N ARG A 305 -7.42 23.92 10.41
CA ARG A 305 -6.23 24.42 11.10
C ARG A 305 -6.13 24.16 12.60
N HIS A 306 -7.25 23.92 13.28
CA HIS A 306 -7.29 23.87 14.75
C HIS A 306 -7.69 22.49 15.29
N HIS A 307 -6.99 22.03 16.32
CA HIS A 307 -7.39 20.89 17.14
C HIS A 307 -8.28 21.36 18.29
N LEU A 308 -8.96 20.42 18.97
CA LEU A 308 -9.72 20.71 20.18
C LEU A 308 -9.02 20.07 21.38
N TRP A 309 -8.80 20.86 22.42
CA TRP A 309 -8.27 20.40 23.69
C TRP A 309 -9.26 20.75 24.80
N THR A 310 -9.55 19.80 25.69
CA THR A 310 -10.46 20.01 26.83
C THR A 310 -9.64 20.03 28.11
N ASP A 311 -9.85 21.06 28.93
CA ASP A 311 -9.15 21.21 30.21
C ASP A 311 -9.81 20.38 31.33
N THR A 312 -9.28 20.54 32.54
CA THR A 312 -9.71 19.79 33.72
C THR A 312 -11.10 20.19 34.24
N ASP A 313 -11.64 21.34 33.84
CA ASP A 313 -12.98 21.79 34.21
C ASP A 313 -14.05 21.41 33.16
N GLY A 314 -13.61 20.78 32.06
CA GLY A 314 -14.46 20.34 30.97
C GLY A 314 -14.67 21.41 29.90
N GLN A 315 -13.98 22.55 29.96
CA GLN A 315 -14.00 23.55 28.90
C GLN A 315 -13.11 23.12 27.73
N THR A 316 -13.67 23.16 26.52
CA THR A 316 -12.96 22.87 25.28
C THR A 316 -12.43 24.15 24.63
N TYR A 317 -11.19 24.11 24.17
CA TYR A 317 -10.48 25.20 23.50
C TYR A 317 -9.97 24.76 22.13
N ARG A 318 -9.92 25.69 21.19
CA ARG A 318 -9.19 25.48 19.92
C ARG A 318 -7.68 25.62 20.15
N THR A 319 -6.89 24.80 19.46
CA THR A 319 -5.42 24.85 19.46
C THR A 319 -4.87 24.74 18.04
N VAL A 320 -3.65 25.18 17.75
CA VAL A 320 -3.02 25.12 16.42
C VAL A 320 -1.56 24.68 16.53
N LYS A 321 -1.08 23.87 15.58
CA LYS A 321 0.33 23.47 15.52
C LYS A 321 1.10 24.45 14.62
N VAL A 322 2.06 25.19 15.17
CA VAL A 322 2.92 26.13 14.43
C VAL A 322 4.31 26.17 15.06
N ASN A 323 5.34 26.18 14.21
CA ASN A 323 6.76 26.13 14.60
C ASN A 323 7.13 25.00 15.59
N GLY A 324 6.60 23.80 15.34
CA GLY A 324 6.93 22.61 16.14
C GLY A 324 6.27 22.57 17.52
N LEU A 325 5.42 23.55 17.85
CA LEU A 325 4.66 23.61 19.10
C LEU A 325 3.16 23.60 18.81
N GLU A 326 2.38 23.19 19.81
CA GLU A 326 0.93 23.36 19.82
C GLU A 326 0.57 24.59 20.67
N TRP A 327 -0.15 25.54 20.07
CA TRP A 327 -0.54 26.83 20.64
C TRP A 327 -2.03 26.86 20.92
N MET A 328 -2.45 27.54 22.00
CA MET A 328 -3.87 27.85 22.19
C MET A 328 -4.35 28.89 21.15
N ALA A 329 -5.40 28.54 20.42
CA ALA A 329 -6.11 29.40 19.48
C ALA A 329 -7.31 30.13 20.13
N GLU A 330 -7.55 29.91 21.43
CA GLU A 330 -8.49 30.71 22.24
C GLU A 330 -7.84 31.21 23.55
N ASN A 331 -8.33 32.33 24.08
CA ASN A 331 -7.88 32.85 25.37
C ASN A 331 -8.26 31.87 26.48
N TYR A 332 -7.32 31.53 27.35
CA TYR A 332 -7.61 30.62 28.46
C TYR A 332 -8.67 31.21 29.41
N ASN A 333 -9.59 30.39 29.91
CA ASN A 333 -10.82 30.87 30.56
C ASN A 333 -11.14 30.15 31.89
N MET A 334 -10.13 29.72 32.62
CA MET A 334 -10.30 29.15 33.96
C MET A 334 -10.39 30.23 35.04
N VAL A 335 -11.34 30.03 35.97
CA VAL A 335 -11.48 30.91 37.13
C VAL A 335 -10.42 30.62 38.18
N VAL A 336 -9.73 31.67 38.64
CA VAL A 336 -8.88 31.63 39.84
C VAL A 336 -9.70 32.16 41.03
N PRO A 337 -9.96 31.35 42.08
CA PRO A 337 -10.79 31.74 43.20
C PRO A 337 -10.26 32.97 43.97
N PHE A 338 -11.18 33.84 44.42
CA PHE A 338 -10.87 35.10 45.09
C PHE A 338 -10.60 34.97 46.60
N SER A 339 -10.58 33.74 47.15
CA SER A 339 -10.69 33.52 48.60
C SER A 339 -9.49 33.95 49.43
N ASP A 340 -8.35 34.29 48.81
CA ASP A 340 -7.18 34.85 49.48
C ASP A 340 -6.68 36.09 48.72
N PRO A 341 -6.62 37.28 49.34
CA PRO A 341 -6.08 38.49 48.73
C PRO A 341 -4.57 38.43 48.44
N SER A 342 -3.89 37.37 48.88
CA SER A 342 -2.49 37.05 48.58
C SER A 342 -2.36 36.12 47.37
N TYR A 343 -3.47 35.59 46.84
CA TYR A 343 -3.47 34.62 45.74
C TYR A 343 -3.53 35.32 44.37
N PRO A 344 -2.92 34.73 43.33
CA PRO A 344 -3.16 35.14 41.95
C PRO A 344 -4.65 35.27 41.61
N HIS A 345 -4.98 36.19 40.71
CA HIS A 345 -6.38 36.49 40.35
C HIS A 345 -6.60 36.47 38.84
N SER A 346 -7.86 36.22 38.46
CA SER A 346 -8.35 36.28 37.08
C SER A 346 -9.69 37.03 37.01
N TRP A 347 -9.90 37.81 35.97
CA TRP A 347 -11.10 38.63 35.81
C TRP A 347 -11.69 38.50 34.41
N TYR A 348 -13.00 38.52 34.34
CA TYR A 348 -13.68 38.94 33.11
C TYR A 348 -13.56 40.45 32.97
N PHE A 349 -13.41 40.92 31.73
CA PHE A 349 -13.46 42.35 31.44
C PHE A 349 -14.74 42.99 32.03
N GLY A 350 -14.59 44.10 32.75
CA GLY A 350 -15.71 44.84 33.32
C GLY A 350 -16.23 44.35 34.68
N VAL A 351 -15.56 43.39 35.32
CA VAL A 351 -15.88 42.94 36.69
C VAL A 351 -15.07 43.75 37.70
N ASP A 352 -15.69 44.71 38.40
CA ASP A 352 -15.03 45.53 39.43
C ASP A 352 -15.16 44.92 40.85
N LYS A 353 -14.26 45.30 41.77
CA LYS A 353 -14.30 44.97 43.20
C LYS A 353 -15.56 45.46 43.93
N TYR A 354 -16.27 46.44 43.34
CA TYR A 354 -17.56 46.92 43.83
C TYR A 354 -18.76 46.26 43.12
N GLY A 355 -18.53 45.34 42.18
CA GLY A 355 -19.55 44.49 41.54
C GLY A 355 -19.92 43.26 42.37
N ILE A 356 -19.66 43.31 43.69
CA ILE A 356 -20.07 42.28 44.65
C ILE A 356 -21.56 42.48 44.93
N ILE A 357 -22.37 41.47 44.59
CA ILE A 357 -23.72 41.35 45.13
C ILE A 357 -23.60 40.50 46.40
N GLU A 358 -23.85 41.09 47.57
CA GLU A 358 -24.14 40.31 48.76
C GLU A 358 -25.54 39.70 48.60
N ASN A 359 -25.59 38.39 48.40
CA ASN A 359 -26.83 37.65 48.40
C ASN A 359 -27.42 37.64 49.81
N SER A 360 -28.75 37.45 49.92
CA SER A 360 -29.47 37.47 51.20
C SER A 360 -29.02 36.37 52.20
N ASP A 361 -28.24 35.39 51.74
CA ASP A 361 -27.62 34.34 52.53
C ASP A 361 -26.17 34.63 52.95
N SER A 362 -25.70 35.88 52.73
CA SER A 362 -24.32 36.32 52.98
C SER A 362 -23.27 35.70 52.06
N THR A 363 -23.67 35.08 50.94
CA THR A 363 -22.73 34.68 49.87
C THR A 363 -22.42 35.87 48.96
N ILE A 364 -21.18 35.97 48.48
CA ILE A 364 -20.74 37.00 47.53
C ILE A 364 -20.79 36.40 46.13
N SER A 365 -21.61 36.97 45.23
CA SER A 365 -21.55 36.67 43.79
C SER A 365 -21.03 37.86 43.00
N MET A 366 -20.11 37.58 42.06
CA MET A 366 -19.65 38.53 41.05
C MET A 366 -20.37 38.17 39.75
N GLU A 367 -21.48 38.84 39.44
CA GLU A 367 -22.13 38.63 38.14
C GLU A 367 -21.32 39.37 37.07
N PRO A 368 -20.76 38.67 36.06
CA PRO A 368 -20.03 39.32 35.00
C PRO A 368 -20.96 40.19 34.15
N VAL A 369 -20.49 41.38 33.78
CA VAL A 369 -21.21 42.29 32.87
C VAL A 369 -21.31 41.71 31.45
N MET A 370 -20.39 40.81 31.09
CA MET A 370 -20.33 40.14 29.79
C MET A 370 -21.25 38.94 29.68
N SER A 371 -21.83 38.73 28.50
CA SER A 371 -22.60 37.53 28.16
C SER A 371 -21.74 36.26 28.25
N PRO A 372 -22.33 35.06 28.41
CA PRO A 372 -21.60 33.79 28.28
C PRO A 372 -20.77 33.70 26.99
N GLU A 373 -21.30 34.18 25.88
CA GLU A 373 -20.64 34.19 24.56
C GLU A 373 -19.44 35.12 24.55
N ASP A 374 -19.59 36.34 25.06
CA ASP A 374 -18.48 37.31 25.18
C ASP A 374 -17.38 36.78 26.11
N ARG A 375 -17.77 36.11 27.21
CA ARG A 375 -16.82 35.49 28.13
C ARG A 375 -16.02 34.37 27.47
N LYS A 376 -16.64 33.57 26.61
CA LYS A 376 -15.96 32.54 25.83
C LYS A 376 -15.05 33.16 24.77
N TYR A 377 -15.49 34.24 24.13
CA TYR A 377 -14.73 34.91 23.07
C TYR A 377 -13.50 35.66 23.61
N TYR A 378 -13.68 36.53 24.61
CA TYR A 378 -12.59 37.32 25.18
C TYR A 378 -11.76 36.59 26.25
N GLY A 379 -12.30 35.54 26.85
CA GLY A 379 -11.65 34.81 27.94
C GLY A 379 -11.44 35.68 29.19
N ARG A 380 -10.50 35.25 30.05
CA ARG A 380 -10.13 35.95 31.29
C ARG A 380 -8.81 36.68 31.14
N LEU A 381 -8.67 37.74 31.94
CA LEU A 381 -7.43 38.47 32.16
C LEU A 381 -6.82 37.96 33.46
N TYR A 382 -5.56 37.51 33.40
CA TYR A 382 -4.83 36.91 34.52
C TYR A 382 -3.73 37.86 34.98
N SER A 383 -3.54 37.98 36.29
CA SER A 383 -2.25 38.47 36.80
C SER A 383 -1.12 37.57 36.30
N TYR A 384 0.12 38.05 36.21
CA TYR A 384 1.23 37.23 35.72
C TYR A 384 1.41 35.94 36.53
N ILE A 385 1.40 36.04 37.86
CA ILE A 385 1.51 34.88 38.77
C ILE A 385 0.36 33.88 38.50
N ALA A 386 -0.85 34.37 38.23
CA ALA A 386 -1.98 33.52 37.88
C ALA A 386 -1.76 32.80 36.54
N ALA A 387 -1.21 33.50 35.56
CA ALA A 387 -0.91 32.91 34.26
C ALA A 387 0.20 31.85 34.35
N GLU A 388 1.13 31.97 35.28
CA GLU A 388 2.17 30.97 35.46
C GLU A 388 1.65 29.74 36.23
N GLU A 389 0.97 29.96 37.36
CA GLU A 389 0.51 28.87 38.24
C GLU A 389 -0.68 28.09 37.68
N MET A 390 -1.52 28.73 36.85
CA MET A 390 -2.74 28.12 36.31
C MET A 390 -2.55 27.55 34.91
N ALA A 391 -1.31 27.41 34.45
CA ALA A 391 -1.02 26.68 33.23
C ALA A 391 -1.49 25.22 33.38
N PRO A 392 -2.35 24.73 32.48
CA PRO A 392 -2.80 23.34 32.53
C PRO A 392 -1.62 22.36 32.44
N GLU A 393 -1.81 21.12 32.90
CA GLU A 393 -0.74 20.11 32.83
C GLU A 393 -0.19 19.95 31.40
N GLY A 394 1.13 20.04 31.27
CA GLY A 394 1.84 19.98 29.98
C GLY A 394 1.82 21.27 29.16
N TRP A 395 1.06 22.29 29.57
CA TRP A 395 1.03 23.61 28.96
C TRP A 395 1.90 24.59 29.75
N ARG A 396 2.44 25.61 29.07
CA ARG A 396 3.21 26.70 29.68
C ARG A 396 3.05 28.00 28.92
N LEU A 397 3.44 29.11 29.53
CA LEU A 397 3.62 30.36 28.79
C LEU A 397 4.70 30.18 27.70
N PRO A 398 4.53 30.80 26.51
CA PRO A 398 5.55 30.77 25.48
C PRO A 398 6.78 31.58 25.92
N THR A 399 7.96 31.23 25.40
CA THR A 399 9.19 32.00 25.64
C THR A 399 9.29 33.21 24.72
N GLY A 400 10.15 34.17 25.06
CA GLY A 400 10.45 35.29 24.17
C GLY A 400 11.03 34.85 22.82
N ASP A 401 11.88 33.81 22.83
CA ASP A 401 12.48 33.25 21.61
C ASP A 401 11.45 32.55 20.73
N GLU A 402 10.53 31.77 21.30
CA GLU A 402 9.44 31.12 20.55
C GLU A 402 8.52 32.13 19.86
N LEU A 403 8.20 33.23 20.55
CA LEU A 403 7.46 34.34 19.97
C LEU A 403 8.26 35.02 18.85
N LEU A 404 9.57 35.24 19.04
CA LEU A 404 10.41 35.86 18.02
C LEU A 404 10.52 35.00 16.75
N GLU A 405 10.70 33.68 16.91
CA GLU A 405 10.70 32.73 15.80
C GLU A 405 9.36 32.73 15.05
N LEU A 406 8.25 32.71 15.81
CA LEU A 406 6.90 32.86 15.25
C LEU A 406 6.77 34.15 14.44
N PHE A 407 7.17 35.31 14.99
CA PHE A 407 7.04 36.57 14.25
C PHE A 407 7.89 36.58 12.98
N ASN A 408 9.13 36.08 13.05
CA ASN A 408 10.05 36.08 11.91
C ASN A 408 9.52 35.25 10.73
N GLN A 409 8.80 34.16 10.99
CA GLN A 409 8.15 33.37 9.95
C GLN A 409 7.08 34.16 9.18
N TYR A 410 6.40 35.09 9.84
CA TYR A 410 5.28 35.86 9.30
C TYR A 410 5.63 37.33 9.02
N GLY A 411 6.87 37.59 8.60
CA GLY A 411 7.31 38.92 8.17
C GLY A 411 7.87 39.82 9.28
N GLY A 412 8.16 39.25 10.45
CA GLY A 412 8.73 39.95 11.60
C GLY A 412 7.72 40.85 12.34
N THR A 413 8.18 41.53 13.38
CA THR A 413 7.33 42.32 14.29
C THR A 413 6.54 43.44 13.58
N THR A 414 6.92 43.85 12.38
CA THR A 414 6.22 44.91 11.62
C THR A 414 4.93 44.41 10.96
N TYR A 415 4.84 43.13 10.58
CA TYR A 415 3.74 42.60 9.75
C TYR A 415 3.05 41.36 10.34
N ALA A 416 3.72 40.62 11.24
CA ALA A 416 3.19 39.37 11.79
C ALA A 416 1.87 39.55 12.55
N GLY A 417 1.55 40.77 13.01
CA GLY A 417 0.32 41.05 13.73
C GLY A 417 -0.93 40.79 12.89
N THR A 418 -0.89 40.96 11.57
CA THR A 418 -2.02 40.58 10.68
C THR A 418 -2.23 39.08 10.69
N GLU A 419 -1.15 38.30 10.62
CA GLU A 419 -1.19 36.84 10.55
C GLU A 419 -1.57 36.19 11.90
N LEU A 420 -1.32 36.87 13.02
CA LEU A 420 -1.59 36.38 14.37
C LEU A 420 -3.02 36.62 14.87
N LYS A 421 -3.73 37.62 14.32
CA LYS A 421 -5.09 37.95 14.72
C LYS A 421 -6.12 36.97 14.17
N GLU A 422 -7.35 37.07 14.66
CA GLU A 422 -8.49 36.31 14.16
C GLU A 422 -8.58 36.37 12.63
N GLY A 423 -8.52 35.19 11.99
CA GLY A 423 -8.57 35.03 10.54
C GLY A 423 -7.23 35.19 9.81
N GLY A 424 -6.14 35.58 10.50
CA GLY A 424 -4.79 35.67 9.94
C GLY A 424 -4.13 34.30 9.73
N GLY A 425 -3.01 34.21 9.00
CA GLY A 425 -2.30 33.00 8.50
C GLY A 425 -1.59 32.09 9.53
N THR A 426 -1.55 32.45 10.82
CA THR A 426 -1.03 31.56 11.88
C THR A 426 -2.06 30.61 12.49
N GLY A 427 -3.30 31.07 12.73
CA GLY A 427 -4.34 30.30 13.43
C GLY A 427 -4.24 30.37 14.93
N ILE A 428 -3.45 31.29 15.46
CA ILE A 428 -3.47 31.59 16.88
C ILE A 428 -4.71 32.45 17.21
N ASP A 429 -5.28 33.17 16.24
CA ASP A 429 -6.53 33.93 16.40
C ASP A 429 -6.52 34.83 17.65
N LEU A 430 -5.51 35.70 17.77
CA LEU A 430 -5.41 36.64 18.88
C LEU A 430 -6.59 37.64 18.82
N VAL A 431 -7.37 37.67 19.91
CA VAL A 431 -8.52 38.55 20.11
C VAL A 431 -8.15 39.80 20.92
N PHE A 432 -9.00 40.83 20.90
CA PHE A 432 -8.73 42.10 21.60
C PHE A 432 -9.44 42.17 22.95
N GLY A 433 -9.02 41.30 23.88
CA GLY A 433 -9.60 41.18 25.23
C GLY A 433 -9.30 42.34 26.19
N GLY A 434 -8.46 43.30 25.77
CA GLY A 434 -8.05 44.42 26.62
C GLY A 434 -7.14 43.99 27.77
N MET A 435 -7.03 44.86 28.78
CA MET A 435 -6.26 44.62 30.00
C MET A 435 -6.98 45.17 31.21
N TYR A 436 -6.60 44.66 32.38
CA TYR A 436 -7.04 45.15 33.68
C TYR A 436 -5.84 45.75 34.40
N VAL A 437 -6.04 46.90 35.05
CA VAL A 437 -5.01 47.57 35.84
C VAL A 437 -5.56 47.89 37.22
N SER A 438 -4.82 47.48 38.24
CA SER A 438 -5.07 47.74 39.66
C SER A 438 -3.98 48.65 40.21
N TYR A 439 -4.39 49.86 40.61
CA TYR A 439 -3.60 50.77 41.42
C TYR A 439 -4.16 50.79 42.84
N THR A 440 -3.36 51.25 43.79
CA THR A 440 -3.70 51.32 45.23
C THR A 440 -5.08 51.93 45.52
N ASN A 441 -5.59 52.83 44.66
CA ASN A 441 -6.87 53.52 44.85
C ASN A 441 -7.89 53.33 43.70
N SER A 442 -7.56 52.58 42.65
CA SER A 442 -8.46 52.43 41.48
C SER A 442 -8.18 51.15 40.69
N THR A 443 -9.25 50.54 40.22
CA THR A 443 -9.25 49.38 39.32
C THR A 443 -9.91 49.81 38.01
N THR A 444 -9.30 49.52 36.87
CA THR A 444 -9.82 49.96 35.56
C THR A 444 -9.48 48.97 34.47
N PHE A 445 -10.44 48.74 33.58
CA PHE A 445 -10.26 47.94 32.38
C PHE A 445 -10.06 48.85 31.17
N TYR A 446 -9.14 48.48 30.28
CA TYR A 446 -8.77 49.27 29.11
C TYR A 446 -8.83 48.44 27.83
N ASN A 447 -9.14 49.11 26.73
CA ASN A 447 -8.86 48.66 25.37
C ASN A 447 -9.55 47.37 24.90
N LEU A 448 -10.69 46.98 25.48
CA LEU A 448 -11.55 45.96 24.86
C LEU A 448 -11.86 46.34 23.41
N ASN A 449 -11.76 45.38 22.50
CA ASN A 449 -11.91 45.56 21.05
C ASN A 449 -10.85 46.44 20.35
N LEU A 450 -9.94 47.05 21.10
CA LEU A 450 -8.88 47.91 20.55
C LEU A 450 -7.53 47.22 20.55
N ALA A 451 -7.20 46.47 21.61
CA ALA A 451 -5.94 45.76 21.73
C ALA A 451 -6.06 44.46 22.53
N GLY A 452 -5.18 43.52 22.23
CA GLY A 452 -4.96 42.29 23.00
C GLY A 452 -3.57 42.32 23.63
N TYR A 453 -3.51 41.93 24.90
CA TYR A 453 -2.28 41.87 25.70
C TYR A 453 -2.08 40.43 26.16
N TYR A 454 -0.89 39.88 25.95
CA TYR A 454 -0.61 38.46 26.10
C TYR A 454 0.65 38.21 26.90
N TRP A 455 0.51 37.52 28.03
CA TRP A 455 1.66 37.12 28.84
C TRP A 455 2.52 36.07 28.13
N TYR A 456 3.82 36.19 28.36
CA TYR A 456 4.83 35.21 27.96
C TYR A 456 5.91 35.14 29.05
N GLN A 457 6.79 34.14 29.00
CA GLN A 457 7.78 33.92 30.04
C GLN A 457 8.68 35.15 30.24
N HIS A 458 8.98 35.45 31.51
CA HIS A 458 9.82 36.56 31.90
C HIS A 458 11.27 36.07 32.11
N ASP A 459 12.23 36.72 31.45
CA ASP A 459 13.64 36.30 31.44
C ASP A 459 14.47 36.81 32.65
N GLY A 460 13.84 37.05 33.81
CA GLY A 460 14.47 37.67 35.01
C GLY A 460 14.34 36.85 36.31
N ASP A 461 15.26 37.07 37.25
CA ASP A 461 15.40 36.29 38.51
C ASP A 461 14.29 36.57 39.56
N ASP A 462 13.57 37.70 39.48
CA ASP A 462 12.45 38.03 40.39
C ASP A 462 11.36 38.88 39.70
N PRO A 463 10.19 38.30 39.37
CA PRO A 463 9.09 39.01 38.73
C PRO A 463 8.41 40.07 39.62
N LEU A 464 8.71 40.09 40.94
CA LEU A 464 8.21 41.10 41.87
C LEU A 464 9.10 42.36 41.93
N SER A 465 10.31 42.29 41.36
CA SER A 465 11.29 43.39 41.38
C SER A 465 11.42 44.15 40.06
N ASP A 466 10.93 43.57 38.95
CA ASP A 466 11.14 44.06 37.59
C ASP A 466 9.84 44.23 36.78
N TYR A 467 9.94 44.91 35.63
CA TYR A 467 8.83 45.01 34.69
C TYR A 467 8.66 43.70 33.91
N ILE A 468 7.41 43.25 33.76
CA ILE A 468 7.02 42.01 33.10
C ILE A 468 6.71 42.31 31.63
N ASN A 469 7.28 41.51 30.71
CA ASN A 469 7.03 41.70 29.30
C ASN A 469 5.64 41.19 28.89
N VAL A 470 5.05 41.84 27.89
CA VAL A 470 3.75 41.48 27.33
C VAL A 470 3.76 41.70 25.82
N MET A 471 3.30 40.69 25.09
CA MET A 471 3.05 40.83 23.67
C MET A 471 1.74 41.62 23.48
N THR A 472 1.76 42.61 22.60
CA THR A 472 0.60 43.45 22.29
C THR A 472 0.29 43.42 20.80
N VAL A 473 -0.98 43.22 20.48
CA VAL A 473 -1.54 43.39 19.13
C VAL A 473 -2.67 44.42 19.18
N SER A 474 -2.81 45.22 18.13
CA SER A 474 -3.83 46.27 18.03
C SER A 474 -4.72 46.08 16.80
N ALA A 475 -6.00 46.42 16.93
CA ALA A 475 -6.95 46.40 15.82
C ALA A 475 -6.51 47.29 14.64
N SER A 476 -5.78 48.37 14.91
CA SER A 476 -5.43 49.38 13.90
C SER A 476 -4.00 49.27 13.36
N SER A 477 -3.27 48.19 13.64
CA SER A 477 -1.86 48.04 13.25
C SER A 477 -1.51 46.61 12.88
N GLU A 478 -0.75 46.42 11.81
CA GLU A 478 -0.22 45.11 11.37
C GLU A 478 0.97 44.63 12.22
N ALA A 479 1.50 45.49 13.08
CA ALA A 479 2.66 45.18 13.90
C ALA A 479 2.29 44.45 15.20
N VAL A 480 3.27 43.71 15.71
CA VAL A 480 3.31 43.18 17.08
C VAL A 480 4.27 44.05 17.87
N PHE A 481 3.85 44.44 19.08
CA PHE A 481 4.65 45.26 19.98
C PHE A 481 5.02 44.46 21.22
N ASN A 482 6.24 44.65 21.72
CA ASN A 482 6.56 44.27 23.08
C ASN A 482 6.33 45.48 24.00
N SER A 483 5.56 45.28 25.06
CA SER A 483 5.36 46.26 26.12
C SER A 483 5.85 45.70 27.46
N VAL A 484 6.03 46.56 28.45
CA VAL A 484 6.47 46.17 29.78
C VAL A 484 5.52 46.72 30.83
N PHE A 485 5.03 45.85 31.71
CA PHE A 485 4.01 46.15 32.72
C PHE A 485 4.51 45.86 34.14
N THR A 486 3.79 46.39 35.14
CA THR A 486 4.03 46.07 36.55
C THR A 486 3.06 44.96 37.00
N TRP A 487 3.29 44.37 38.17
CA TRP A 487 2.46 43.31 38.76
C TRP A 487 0.98 43.70 38.99
N GLY A 488 0.65 44.99 38.95
CA GLY A 488 -0.73 45.48 39.05
C GLY A 488 -1.56 45.30 37.77
N VAL A 489 -1.05 44.62 36.75
CA VAL A 489 -1.74 44.43 35.46
C VAL A 489 -2.17 42.98 35.30
N ALA A 490 -3.32 42.77 34.64
CA ALA A 490 -3.76 41.48 34.16
C ALA A 490 -4.07 41.50 32.68
N SER A 491 -3.66 40.44 32.00
CA SER A 491 -3.66 40.30 30.54
C SER A 491 -4.16 38.91 30.12
N SER A 492 -4.49 38.74 28.85
CA SER A 492 -4.90 37.44 28.30
C SER A 492 -3.74 36.45 28.28
N VAL A 493 -4.05 35.17 28.15
CA VAL A 493 -3.06 34.09 28.13
C VAL A 493 -3.34 33.14 26.98
N ARG A 494 -2.27 32.81 26.23
CA ARG A 494 -2.20 31.72 25.25
C ARG A 494 -1.04 30.83 25.63
N TYR A 495 -1.33 29.62 26.08
CA TYR A 495 -0.29 28.66 26.41
C TYR A 495 0.20 27.91 25.17
N VAL A 496 1.38 27.33 25.31
CA VAL A 496 2.00 26.43 24.34
C VAL A 496 2.43 25.12 25.01
N ARG A 497 2.57 24.07 24.21
CA ARG A 497 3.16 22.79 24.62
C ARG A 497 3.87 22.10 23.46
N ASP A 498 4.68 21.11 23.80
CA ASP A 498 5.24 20.19 22.81
C ASP A 498 4.11 19.40 22.12
N ILE A 499 4.29 19.11 20.83
CA ILE A 499 3.31 18.34 20.06
C ILE A 499 3.26 16.91 20.61
N GLN A 500 2.07 16.50 21.05
CA GLN A 500 1.80 15.11 21.45
C GLN A 500 1.51 14.27 20.20
N GLU A 501 2.13 13.08 20.11
CA GLU A 501 1.94 12.10 19.02
C GLU A 501 0.59 11.40 19.09
#